data_AF-A0A4Q5XWE7-F1
#
_entry.id   AF-A0A4Q5XWE7-F1
#
_cell.length_a   1.000
_cell.length_b   1.000
_cell.length_c   1.000
_cell.angle_alpha   90.00
_cell.angle_beta   90.00
_cell.angle_gamma   90.00
#
_symmetry.space_group_name_H-M   'P 1'
#
loop_
_entity.id
_entity.type
_entity.pdbx_description
1 polymer ?
#
loop_
_entity_poly.entity_id
_entity_poly.type
_entity_poly.pdbx_seq_one_letter_code
_entity_poly.pdbx_strand_id
1 'polypeptide(L)'
;MFKCLSMLAVVLVGAPAVAQTTVTLMHDNDEWADTEEEYAQGSRLSVVSEDWGRSGLAQGVAAWLPGGEAGDRVSAGFGIGQSFFVPRDIDATTPVAEQRAYAGWLHGSGLLVRSNASRQDVWKVDVGVVGPSALSEPLEEFFHGIFNGRDMNGWDNQITDRAAVNVSVERRWRNIVPVGGLAFDVSPAVGLEVGTVSVAADAGLTVRFGAGLEEDFGAPRVGALGGSMERGDGWSLYAFASANARYQAYDLFLDEAGGEDGDAVRGGSAISLSKTRTEASLGVVAANGPARLTVAWTEESTRYDQQAGRHKYGEVTLGWVF
;
A
#
# COMPACT_ATOMS: atom_id res chain seq x y z
N MET A 1 -8.74 11.18 22.53
CA MET A 1 -8.05 9.87 22.68
C MET A 1 -9.09 8.76 22.86
N PHE A 2 -9.10 7.78 21.95
CA PHE A 2 -10.06 6.66 21.82
C PHE A 2 -11.49 7.01 21.39
N LYS A 3 -11.71 7.32 20.10
CA LYS A 3 -13.05 7.24 19.50
C LYS A 3 -13.15 6.53 18.13
N CYS A 4 -12.06 6.26 17.41
CA CYS A 4 -12.16 5.61 16.09
C CYS A 4 -12.26 4.06 16.12
N LEU A 5 -12.29 3.42 17.28
CA LEU A 5 -12.41 1.96 17.37
C LEU A 5 -13.89 1.53 17.50
N SER A 6 -14.71 1.87 16.50
CA SER A 6 -16.12 1.42 16.47
C SER A 6 -16.44 0.68 15.17
N MET A 7 -16.39 -0.65 15.29
CA MET A 7 -17.07 -1.64 14.46
C MET A 7 -16.59 -1.85 13.03
N LEU A 8 -15.66 -2.81 12.89
CA LEU A 8 -15.68 -3.73 11.76
C LEU A 8 -16.21 -5.09 12.24
N ALA A 9 -17.54 -5.24 12.28
CA ALA A 9 -18.17 -6.54 12.52
C ALA A 9 -18.23 -7.29 11.18
N VAL A 10 -17.23 -8.14 10.91
CA VAL A 10 -17.22 -8.99 9.70
C VAL A 10 -17.74 -10.38 10.06
N VAL A 11 -18.77 -10.80 9.33
CA VAL A 11 -19.39 -12.12 9.45
C VAL A 11 -18.42 -13.17 8.90
N LEU A 12 -17.96 -14.07 9.77
CA LEU A 12 -17.19 -15.26 9.43
C LEU A 12 -18.14 -16.32 8.84
N VAL A 13 -18.19 -16.46 7.53
CA VAL A 13 -18.76 -17.66 6.89
C VAL A 13 -17.60 -18.52 6.42
N GLY A 14 -17.45 -19.69 7.06
CA GLY A 14 -16.49 -20.70 6.62
C GLY A 14 -17.02 -21.49 5.43
N ALA A 15 -16.16 -21.72 4.45
CA ALA A 15 -16.29 -22.78 3.46
C ALA A 15 -14.96 -23.55 3.40
N PRO A 16 -14.96 -24.89 3.21
CA PRO A 16 -13.73 -25.63 2.96
C PRO A 16 -13.57 -25.97 1.47
N ALA A 17 -12.38 -25.75 0.90
CA ALA A 17 -11.62 -26.68 0.04
C ALA A 17 -10.45 -25.95 -0.63
N VAL A 18 -9.21 -26.30 -0.25
CA VAL A 18 -7.93 -25.75 -0.76
C VAL A 18 -8.03 -24.27 -1.09
N ALA A 19 -7.79 -23.43 -0.08
CA ALA A 19 -7.54 -22.01 -0.18
C ALA A 19 -6.89 -21.60 -1.52
N GLN A 20 -7.70 -21.20 -2.50
CA GLN A 20 -7.26 -20.84 -3.84
C GLN A 20 -7.52 -19.37 -4.11
N THR A 21 -8.35 -18.70 -3.31
CA THR A 21 -8.68 -17.29 -3.49
C THR A 21 -8.49 -16.54 -2.18
N THR A 22 -7.67 -15.49 -2.21
CA THR A 22 -7.49 -14.57 -1.09
C THR A 22 -8.12 -13.22 -1.40
N VAL A 23 -9.00 -12.75 -0.52
CA VAL A 23 -9.52 -11.39 -0.51
C VAL A 23 -8.77 -10.60 0.56
N THR A 24 -8.24 -9.44 0.21
CA THR A 24 -7.52 -8.56 1.14
C THR A 24 -8.13 -7.17 1.12
N LEU A 25 -8.47 -6.65 2.30
CA LEU A 25 -8.79 -5.25 2.53
C LEU A 25 -7.66 -4.62 3.36
N MET A 26 -7.09 -3.54 2.87
CA MET A 26 -6.01 -2.82 3.51
C MET A 26 -6.38 -1.35 3.64
N HIS A 27 -6.07 -0.76 4.80
CA HIS A 27 -6.29 0.64 5.07
C HIS A 27 -5.17 1.18 5.97
N ASP A 28 -4.55 2.27 5.52
CA ASP A 28 -3.58 3.05 6.27
C ASP A 28 -4.13 4.45 6.56
N ASN A 29 -3.73 4.98 7.72
CA ASN A 29 -4.07 6.33 8.13
C ASN A 29 -3.00 6.85 9.11
N ASP A 30 -2.57 8.09 8.93
CA ASP A 30 -1.62 8.76 9.83
C ASP A 30 -2.23 9.32 11.11
N GLU A 31 -3.56 9.52 11.18
CA GLU A 31 -4.25 9.95 12.39
C GLU A 31 -4.05 8.93 13.53
N TRP A 32 -3.88 7.65 13.20
CA TRP A 32 -3.61 6.59 14.19
C TRP A 32 -2.21 6.67 14.79
N ALA A 33 -1.30 7.41 14.16
CA ALA A 33 0.09 7.59 14.58
C ALA A 33 0.34 8.97 15.22
N ASP A 34 -0.69 9.79 15.42
CA ASP A 34 -0.67 11.09 16.10
C ASP A 34 0.36 12.06 15.48
N THR A 35 0.33 12.22 14.15
CA THR A 35 1.22 13.16 13.45
C THR A 35 0.49 14.43 13.01
N GLU A 36 1.05 15.59 13.36
CA GLU A 36 0.54 16.92 12.99
C GLU A 36 1.13 17.45 11.64
N GLU A 37 1.69 16.56 10.81
CA GLU A 37 2.63 16.97 9.75
C GLU A 37 2.03 17.04 8.35
N GLU A 38 1.47 15.96 7.82
CA GLU A 38 0.74 15.92 6.55
C GLU A 38 -0.26 14.78 6.65
N TYR A 39 -1.48 14.96 6.14
CA TYR A 39 -2.49 13.90 6.16
C TYR A 39 -2.48 13.12 4.84
N ALA A 40 -2.43 11.80 4.96
CA ALA A 40 -2.46 10.83 3.88
C ALA A 40 -3.25 9.61 4.30
N GLN A 41 -4.05 9.12 3.38
CA GLN A 41 -4.84 7.92 3.57
C GLN A 41 -4.80 7.07 2.31
N GLY A 42 -4.69 5.75 2.50
CA GLY A 42 -4.88 4.77 1.45
C GLY A 42 -5.89 3.70 1.86
N SER A 43 -6.59 3.17 0.87
CA SER A 43 -7.48 2.03 1.01
C SER A 43 -7.40 1.17 -0.24
N ARG A 44 -7.29 -0.14 -0.06
CA ARG A 44 -7.20 -1.10 -1.16
C ARG A 44 -8.01 -2.34 -0.86
N LEU A 45 -8.84 -2.74 -1.80
CA LEU A 45 -9.46 -4.05 -1.87
C LEU A 45 -8.83 -4.83 -3.02
N SER A 46 -8.45 -6.08 -2.78
CA SER A 46 -7.94 -6.96 -3.83
C SER A 46 -8.40 -8.40 -3.65
N VAL A 47 -8.56 -9.09 -4.77
CA VAL A 47 -8.86 -10.52 -4.83
C VAL A 47 -7.82 -11.19 -5.72
N VAL A 48 -7.11 -12.18 -5.20
CA VAL A 48 -6.09 -12.96 -5.92
C VAL A 48 -6.48 -14.42 -5.87
N SER A 49 -6.40 -15.11 -7.01
CA SER A 49 -6.77 -16.51 -7.15
C SER A 49 -5.73 -17.32 -7.92
N GLU A 50 -5.36 -18.48 -7.38
CA GLU A 50 -4.54 -19.48 -8.08
C GLU A 50 -5.25 -20.00 -9.32
N ASP A 51 -6.56 -20.23 -9.24
CA ASP A 51 -7.34 -20.77 -10.36
C ASP A 51 -7.37 -19.82 -11.54
N TRP A 52 -7.46 -18.51 -11.29
CA TRP A 52 -7.33 -17.50 -12.33
C TRP A 52 -5.91 -17.48 -12.91
N GLY A 53 -4.90 -17.74 -12.08
CA GLY A 53 -3.51 -17.89 -12.51
C GLY A 53 -3.27 -19.09 -13.43
N ARG A 54 -4.05 -20.17 -13.29
CA ARG A 54 -4.00 -21.36 -14.17
C ARG A 54 -4.63 -21.11 -15.56
N SER A 55 -5.34 -20.00 -15.76
CA SER A 55 -5.94 -19.67 -17.05
C SER A 55 -4.89 -19.45 -18.14
N GLY A 56 -5.22 -19.77 -19.40
CA GLY A 56 -4.31 -19.59 -20.53
C GLY A 56 -3.85 -18.14 -20.73
N LEU A 57 -4.71 -17.16 -20.41
CA LEU A 57 -4.35 -15.74 -20.46
C LEU A 57 -3.31 -15.40 -19.39
N ALA A 58 -3.54 -15.80 -18.14
CA ALA A 58 -2.60 -15.52 -17.04
C ALA A 58 -1.25 -16.22 -17.28
N GLN A 59 -1.26 -17.47 -17.74
CA GLN A 59 -0.05 -18.20 -18.10
C GLN A 59 0.70 -17.55 -19.28
N GLY A 60 -0.03 -17.06 -20.29
CA GLY A 60 0.56 -16.35 -21.42
C GLY A 60 1.23 -15.03 -21.02
N VAL A 61 0.54 -14.22 -20.20
CA VAL A 61 1.10 -12.98 -19.63
C VAL A 61 2.32 -13.30 -18.76
N ALA A 62 2.20 -14.30 -17.87
CA ALA A 62 3.30 -14.75 -17.05
C ALA A 62 4.51 -15.08 -17.92
N ALA A 63 4.36 -15.94 -18.93
CA ALA A 63 5.47 -16.37 -19.79
C ALA A 63 6.23 -15.22 -20.46
N TRP A 64 5.59 -14.07 -20.69
CA TRP A 64 6.23 -12.87 -21.22
C TRP A 64 6.95 -12.03 -20.15
N LEU A 65 6.46 -12.04 -18.91
CA LEU A 65 7.07 -11.30 -17.80
C LEU A 65 8.39 -11.96 -17.35
N PRO A 66 9.45 -11.16 -17.11
CA PRO A 66 10.75 -11.69 -16.68
C PRO A 66 10.69 -12.27 -15.26
N GLY A 67 11.71 -13.04 -14.91
CA GLY A 67 11.92 -13.54 -13.54
C GLY A 67 11.22 -14.87 -13.21
N GLY A 68 10.41 -15.43 -14.09
CA GLY A 68 9.78 -16.75 -13.86
C GLY A 68 10.78 -17.90 -13.82
N GLU A 69 10.53 -18.88 -12.95
CA GLU A 69 11.26 -20.15 -12.88
C GLU A 69 10.31 -21.33 -13.14
N ALA A 70 10.88 -22.46 -13.56
CA ALA A 70 10.12 -23.68 -13.77
C ALA A 70 9.53 -24.18 -12.45
N GLY A 71 8.22 -24.44 -12.44
CA GLY A 71 7.51 -24.90 -11.24
C GLY A 71 6.97 -23.77 -10.35
N ASP A 72 7.15 -22.50 -10.73
CA ASP A 72 6.47 -21.39 -10.06
C ASP A 72 4.95 -21.59 -10.11
N ARG A 73 4.29 -21.44 -8.95
CA ARG A 73 2.85 -21.28 -8.85
C ARG A 73 2.49 -19.90 -9.38
N VAL A 74 1.45 -19.81 -10.19
CA VAL A 74 0.94 -18.55 -10.72
C VAL A 74 -0.45 -18.30 -10.19
N SER A 75 -0.68 -17.08 -9.74
CA SER A 75 -1.99 -16.57 -9.35
C SER A 75 -2.25 -15.25 -10.06
N ALA A 76 -3.51 -14.96 -10.32
CA ALA A 76 -3.94 -13.71 -10.95
C ALA A 76 -5.02 -13.05 -10.10
N GLY A 77 -5.14 -11.74 -10.21
CA GLY A 77 -6.09 -11.01 -9.38
C GLY A 77 -6.42 -9.63 -9.89
N PHE A 78 -7.37 -9.02 -9.20
CA PHE A 78 -7.82 -7.66 -9.44
C PHE A 78 -7.92 -6.90 -8.13
N GLY A 79 -7.90 -5.58 -8.21
CA GLY A 79 -8.16 -4.74 -7.06
C GLY A 79 -8.71 -3.38 -7.44
N ILE A 80 -9.12 -2.65 -6.43
CA ILE A 80 -9.44 -1.23 -6.48
C ILE A 80 -8.74 -0.56 -5.32
N GLY A 81 -8.10 0.57 -5.59
CA GLY A 81 -7.44 1.38 -4.57
C GLY A 81 -7.84 2.83 -4.71
N GLN A 82 -7.96 3.51 -3.57
CA GLN A 82 -8.01 4.95 -3.51
C GLN A 82 -7.01 5.43 -2.47
N SER A 83 -6.27 6.48 -2.80
CA SER A 83 -5.42 7.19 -1.86
C SER A 83 -5.59 8.68 -2.04
N PHE A 84 -5.36 9.44 -0.98
CA PHE A 84 -5.31 10.87 -1.07
C PHE A 84 -4.29 11.47 -0.13
N PHE A 85 -3.87 12.68 -0.48
CA PHE A 85 -2.83 13.43 0.19
C PHE A 85 -3.28 14.88 0.34
N VAL A 86 -3.05 15.46 1.50
CA VAL A 86 -3.37 16.86 1.77
C VAL A 86 -2.17 17.56 2.43
N PRO A 87 -2.04 18.89 2.28
CA PRO A 87 -1.06 19.68 3.01
C PRO A 87 -1.23 19.56 4.52
N ARG A 88 -0.21 19.99 5.26
CA ARG A 88 -0.29 20.16 6.72
C ARG A 88 -1.41 21.11 7.13
N ASP A 89 -1.47 22.24 6.44
CA ASP A 89 -2.44 23.30 6.69
C ASP A 89 -3.75 23.00 5.96
N ILE A 90 -4.58 22.16 6.59
CA ILE A 90 -5.88 21.75 6.03
C ILE A 90 -6.94 22.87 6.12
N ASP A 91 -6.72 23.87 6.96
CA ASP A 91 -7.62 25.02 7.12
C ASP A 91 -7.42 26.06 6.01
N ALA A 92 -6.27 26.01 5.31
CA ALA A 92 -5.98 26.90 4.19
C ALA A 92 -6.93 26.67 3.00
N THR A 93 -7.65 27.73 2.62
CA THR A 93 -8.50 27.77 1.42
C THR A 93 -7.75 28.15 0.15
N THR A 94 -6.47 28.49 0.27
CA THR A 94 -5.60 28.89 -0.85
C THR A 94 -4.36 28.01 -0.92
N PRO A 95 -3.76 27.81 -2.11
CA PRO A 95 -2.59 26.97 -2.24
C PRO A 95 -1.40 27.47 -1.39
N VAL A 96 -0.67 26.54 -0.77
CA VAL A 96 0.53 26.81 0.03
C VAL A 96 1.76 26.30 -0.72
N ALA A 97 2.65 27.20 -1.15
CA ALA A 97 3.77 26.82 -2.03
C ALA A 97 4.76 25.82 -1.42
N GLU A 98 5.00 25.90 -0.11
CA GLU A 98 5.98 25.09 0.62
C GLU A 98 5.40 23.76 1.14
N GLN A 99 4.14 23.48 0.85
CA GLN A 99 3.47 22.24 1.25
C GLN A 99 2.91 21.57 0.02
N ARG A 100 2.73 20.25 0.06
CA ARG A 100 2.12 19.53 -1.05
C ARG A 100 0.71 20.04 -1.35
N ALA A 101 0.30 19.92 -2.60
CA ALA A 101 -1.09 20.15 -2.97
C ALA A 101 -2.00 19.03 -2.46
N TYR A 102 -3.29 19.32 -2.36
CA TYR A 102 -4.31 18.30 -2.27
C TYR A 102 -4.24 17.40 -3.52
N ALA A 103 -4.44 16.10 -3.33
CA ALA A 103 -4.44 15.16 -4.43
C ALA A 103 -5.20 13.89 -4.08
N GLY A 104 -6.01 13.41 -5.02
CA GLY A 104 -6.62 12.08 -4.98
C GLY A 104 -6.10 11.17 -6.09
N TRP A 105 -6.03 9.88 -5.84
CA TRP A 105 -5.76 8.84 -6.84
C TRP A 105 -6.71 7.67 -6.64
N LEU A 106 -7.55 7.42 -7.65
CA LEU A 106 -8.46 6.28 -7.71
C LEU A 106 -8.04 5.37 -8.86
N HIS A 107 -7.87 4.08 -8.59
CA HIS A 107 -7.40 3.15 -9.61
C HIS A 107 -7.96 1.74 -9.45
N GLY A 108 -8.12 1.05 -10.58
CA GLY A 108 -8.22 -0.40 -10.64
C GLY A 108 -6.84 -1.03 -10.81
N SER A 109 -6.65 -2.23 -10.28
CA SER A 109 -5.41 -3.01 -10.40
C SER A 109 -5.64 -4.33 -11.14
N GLY A 110 -4.71 -4.69 -12.02
CA GLY A 110 -4.47 -6.08 -12.43
C GLY A 110 -3.24 -6.63 -11.71
N LEU A 111 -3.32 -7.87 -11.23
CA LEU A 111 -2.28 -8.51 -10.41
C LEU A 111 -1.87 -9.86 -11.01
N LEU A 112 -0.57 -10.15 -10.97
CA LEU A 112 -0.03 -11.47 -11.25
C LEU A 112 1.05 -11.80 -10.22
N VAL A 113 0.85 -12.90 -9.50
CA VAL A 113 1.77 -13.38 -8.46
C VAL A 113 2.43 -14.66 -8.94
N ARG A 114 3.75 -14.71 -8.85
CA ARG A 114 4.54 -15.94 -9.02
C ARG A 114 5.16 -16.31 -7.70
N SER A 115 5.06 -17.56 -7.28
CA SER A 115 5.67 -17.99 -6.03
C SER A 115 6.18 -19.42 -6.07
N ASN A 116 7.22 -19.67 -5.28
CA ASN A 116 7.71 -21.00 -4.94
C ASN A 116 8.03 -21.05 -3.44
N ALA A 117 8.78 -22.04 -2.97
CA ALA A 117 9.07 -22.20 -1.54
C ALA A 117 9.89 -21.05 -0.92
N SER A 118 10.68 -20.34 -1.73
CA SER A 118 11.71 -19.38 -1.26
C SER A 118 11.66 -18.01 -1.94
N ARG A 119 10.83 -17.82 -2.96
CA ARG A 119 10.71 -16.56 -3.71
C ARG A 119 9.26 -16.28 -4.10
N GLN A 120 8.91 -14.99 -4.10
CA GLN A 120 7.66 -14.46 -4.64
C GLN A 120 7.95 -13.24 -5.51
N ASP A 121 7.29 -13.17 -6.67
CA ASP A 121 7.20 -11.97 -7.48
C ASP A 121 5.74 -11.50 -7.55
N VAL A 122 5.52 -10.19 -7.40
CA VAL A 122 4.21 -9.55 -7.57
C VAL A 122 4.32 -8.52 -8.68
N TRP A 123 3.65 -8.78 -9.79
CA TRP A 123 3.45 -7.82 -10.86
C TRP A 123 2.10 -7.15 -10.70
N LYS A 124 2.07 -5.82 -10.82
CA LYS A 124 0.85 -5.03 -10.68
C LYS A 124 0.80 -3.96 -11.76
N VAL A 125 -0.37 -3.81 -12.38
CA VAL A 125 -0.69 -2.69 -13.26
C VAL A 125 -1.87 -1.94 -12.66
N ASP A 126 -1.67 -0.67 -12.33
CA ASP A 126 -2.70 0.23 -11.84
C ASP A 126 -3.13 1.17 -12.98
N VAL A 127 -4.45 1.30 -13.19
CA VAL A 127 -5.04 2.21 -14.19
C VAL A 127 -6.17 2.98 -13.53
N GLY A 128 -6.18 4.30 -13.69
CA GLY A 128 -7.14 5.13 -13.00
C GLY A 128 -7.04 6.62 -13.34
N VAL A 129 -7.46 7.42 -12.38
CA VAL A 129 -7.50 8.89 -12.48
C VAL A 129 -6.89 9.52 -11.23
N VAL A 130 -6.24 10.65 -11.44
CA VAL A 130 -5.71 11.51 -10.39
C VAL A 130 -6.38 12.88 -10.51
N GLY A 131 -6.65 13.54 -9.40
CA GLY A 131 -7.33 14.85 -9.33
C GLY A 131 -8.77 14.74 -8.82
N PRO A 132 -9.63 15.76 -9.07
CA PRO A 132 -11.01 15.78 -8.58
C PRO A 132 -11.84 14.54 -8.94
N SER A 133 -11.62 13.94 -10.12
CA SER A 133 -12.28 12.72 -10.58
C SER A 133 -11.91 11.47 -9.76
N ALA A 134 -10.89 11.54 -8.90
CA ALA A 134 -10.58 10.49 -7.94
C ALA A 134 -11.56 10.44 -6.75
N LEU A 135 -12.42 11.46 -6.59
CA LEU A 135 -13.49 11.53 -5.58
C LEU A 135 -12.97 11.45 -4.14
N SER A 136 -11.81 12.05 -3.87
CA SER A 136 -11.22 12.03 -2.52
C SER A 136 -11.93 12.98 -1.56
N GLU A 137 -12.24 14.21 -1.98
CA GLU A 137 -13.06 15.18 -1.23
C GLU A 137 -14.40 14.59 -0.76
N PRO A 138 -15.30 14.12 -1.64
CA PRO A 138 -16.60 13.61 -1.19
C PRO A 138 -16.48 12.36 -0.31
N LEU A 139 -15.42 11.56 -0.46
CA LEU A 139 -15.20 10.41 0.42
C LEU A 139 -14.74 10.85 1.82
N GLU A 140 -13.80 11.79 1.87
CA GLU A 140 -13.31 12.38 3.11
C GLU A 140 -14.44 13.10 3.85
N GLU A 141 -15.20 13.96 3.18
CA GLU A 141 -16.40 14.61 3.74
C GLU A 141 -17.42 13.60 4.28
N PHE A 142 -17.66 12.50 3.57
CA PHE A 142 -18.57 11.45 4.03
C PHE A 142 -18.11 10.84 5.35
N PHE A 143 -16.83 10.48 5.47
CA PHE A 143 -16.30 9.91 6.71
C PHE A 143 -16.17 10.96 7.83
N HIS A 144 -15.81 12.19 7.51
CA HIS A 144 -15.76 13.29 8.46
C HIS A 144 -17.14 13.63 9.02
N GLY A 145 -18.20 13.55 8.22
CA GLY A 145 -19.58 13.69 8.68
C GLY A 145 -20.03 12.59 9.65
N ILE A 146 -19.45 11.38 9.54
CA ILE A 146 -19.74 10.25 10.44
C ILE A 146 -18.93 10.35 11.74
N PHE A 147 -17.66 10.73 11.65
CA PHE A 147 -16.70 10.65 12.76
C PHE A 147 -16.35 12.01 13.39
N ASN A 148 -16.97 13.09 12.91
CA ASN A 148 -16.72 14.46 13.35
C ASN A 148 -15.25 14.86 13.16
N GLY A 149 -14.75 14.65 11.95
CA GLY A 149 -13.43 15.06 11.49
C GLY A 149 -13.31 16.58 11.34
N ARG A 150 -12.11 17.09 11.02
CA ARG A 150 -11.87 18.50 10.73
C ARG A 150 -12.08 18.76 9.24
N ASP A 151 -12.78 19.82 8.89
CA ASP A 151 -13.00 20.19 7.48
C ASP A 151 -11.66 20.49 6.77
N MET A 152 -11.50 19.92 5.58
CA MET A 152 -10.34 20.16 4.73
C MET A 152 -10.71 21.15 3.62
N ASN A 153 -10.39 22.43 3.81
CA ASN A 153 -10.98 23.53 3.02
C ASN A 153 -10.26 23.83 1.70
N GLY A 154 -9.26 23.03 1.32
CA GLY A 154 -8.36 23.32 0.20
C GLY A 154 -8.60 22.48 -1.06
N TRP A 155 -9.61 21.61 -1.08
CA TRP A 155 -9.87 20.65 -2.18
C TRP A 155 -10.08 21.29 -3.55
N ASP A 156 -10.62 22.50 -3.62
CA ASP A 156 -10.74 23.30 -4.86
C ASP A 156 -9.37 23.57 -5.52
N ASN A 157 -8.29 23.51 -4.75
CA ASN A 157 -6.91 23.75 -5.20
C ASN A 157 -6.10 22.46 -5.41
N GLN A 158 -6.75 21.30 -5.48
CA GLN A 158 -6.05 20.03 -5.70
C GLN A 158 -5.38 19.96 -7.09
N ILE A 159 -4.48 19.00 -7.26
CA ILE A 159 -3.86 18.75 -8.57
C ILE A 159 -4.92 18.39 -9.63
N THR A 160 -4.67 18.79 -10.87
CA THR A 160 -5.66 18.71 -11.96
C THR A 160 -5.87 17.29 -12.48
N ASP A 161 -7.08 17.06 -12.98
CA ASP A 161 -7.51 15.76 -13.48
C ASP A 161 -6.62 15.22 -14.60
N ARG A 162 -6.19 13.97 -14.44
CA ARG A 162 -5.45 13.24 -15.48
C ARG A 162 -5.65 11.74 -15.38
N ALA A 163 -5.63 11.09 -16.53
CA ALA A 163 -5.53 9.63 -16.59
C ALA A 163 -4.16 9.20 -16.05
N ALA A 164 -4.16 8.13 -15.26
CA ALA A 164 -2.99 7.63 -14.57
C ALA A 164 -2.79 6.14 -14.86
N VAL A 165 -1.56 5.75 -15.17
CA VAL A 165 -1.17 4.34 -15.36
C VAL A 165 0.18 4.12 -14.69
N ASN A 166 0.30 3.00 -13.98
CA ASN A 166 1.51 2.68 -13.26
C ASN A 166 1.75 1.16 -13.22
N VAL A 167 2.96 0.74 -13.55
CA VAL A 167 3.36 -0.68 -13.53
C VAL A 167 4.41 -0.87 -12.46
N SER A 168 4.25 -1.91 -11.64
CA SER A 168 5.22 -2.26 -10.62
C SER A 168 5.51 -3.76 -10.61
N VAL A 169 6.74 -4.08 -10.21
CA VAL A 169 7.17 -5.43 -9.87
C VAL A 169 7.89 -5.39 -8.54
N GLU A 170 7.53 -6.32 -7.67
CA GLU A 170 8.25 -6.60 -6.45
C GLU A 170 8.75 -8.04 -6.47
N ARG A 171 10.01 -8.26 -6.13
CA ARG A 171 10.57 -9.59 -5.84
C ARG A 171 10.96 -9.67 -4.37
N ARG A 172 10.48 -10.69 -3.69
CA ARG A 172 10.85 -11.04 -2.31
C ARG A 172 11.43 -12.44 -2.24
N TRP A 173 12.52 -12.58 -1.51
CA TRP A 173 13.04 -13.88 -1.09
C TRP A 173 12.66 -14.16 0.35
N ARG A 174 12.65 -15.43 0.75
CA ARG A 174 12.31 -15.88 2.09
C ARG A 174 13.28 -16.97 2.53
N ASN A 175 13.75 -16.89 3.78
CA ASN A 175 14.67 -17.87 4.36
C ASN A 175 14.21 -18.21 5.77
N ILE A 176 13.33 -19.21 5.88
CA ILE A 176 12.78 -19.66 7.17
C ILE A 176 13.77 -20.60 7.86
N VAL A 177 14.10 -20.27 9.11
CA VAL A 177 14.93 -21.08 10.01
C VAL A 177 14.10 -21.46 11.23
N PRO A 178 13.80 -22.75 11.44
CA PRO A 178 13.11 -23.22 12.65
C PRO A 178 13.94 -22.96 13.92
N VAL A 179 13.29 -22.48 14.98
CA VAL A 179 13.88 -22.24 16.31
C VAL A 179 12.93 -22.76 17.38
N GLY A 180 13.13 -24.02 17.78
CA GLY A 180 12.23 -24.71 18.71
C GLY A 180 10.84 -24.90 18.09
N GLY A 181 9.79 -24.44 18.79
CA GLY A 181 8.40 -24.46 18.29
C GLY A 181 8.01 -23.25 17.44
N LEU A 182 8.97 -22.35 17.14
CA LEU A 182 8.78 -21.15 16.33
C LEU A 182 9.74 -21.18 15.14
N ALA A 183 9.73 -20.13 14.34
CA ALA A 183 10.65 -19.91 13.25
C ALA A 183 11.06 -18.44 13.17
N PHE A 184 12.21 -18.23 12.54
CA PHE A 184 12.76 -16.93 12.17
C PHE A 184 12.83 -16.85 10.64
N ASP A 185 12.57 -15.69 10.06
CA ASP A 185 12.68 -15.46 8.63
C ASP A 185 13.36 -14.14 8.33
N VAL A 186 14.26 -14.17 7.34
CA VAL A 186 14.90 -13.00 6.77
C VAL A 186 14.53 -12.92 5.29
N SER A 187 13.71 -11.93 4.98
CA SER A 187 13.11 -11.73 3.67
C SER A 187 13.59 -10.43 3.03
N PRO A 188 14.70 -10.44 2.25
CA PRO A 188 15.07 -9.31 1.43
C PRO A 188 14.08 -9.15 0.28
N ALA A 189 13.88 -7.91 -0.17
CA ALA A 189 13.02 -7.60 -1.29
C ALA A 189 13.56 -6.43 -2.11
N VAL A 190 13.23 -6.42 -3.40
CA VAL A 190 13.51 -5.32 -4.33
C VAL A 190 12.27 -5.03 -5.17
N GLY A 191 12.08 -3.76 -5.50
CA GLY A 191 10.92 -3.28 -6.25
C GLY A 191 11.33 -2.30 -7.34
N LEU A 192 10.54 -2.27 -8.41
CA LEU A 192 10.58 -1.24 -9.44
C LEU A 192 9.16 -0.79 -9.74
N GLU A 193 9.02 0.51 -9.97
CA GLU A 193 7.76 1.16 -10.27
C GLU A 193 7.98 2.18 -11.39
N VAL A 194 7.15 2.12 -12.44
CA VAL A 194 7.25 3.02 -13.59
C VAL A 194 5.86 3.35 -14.11
N GLY A 195 5.56 4.63 -14.22
CA GLY A 195 4.32 5.11 -14.78
C GLY A 195 4.20 6.63 -14.75
N THR A 196 2.97 7.09 -14.91
CA THR A 196 2.61 8.52 -14.83
C THR A 196 2.32 8.97 -13.40
N VAL A 197 2.30 8.06 -12.43
CA VAL A 197 2.13 8.37 -11.00
C VAL A 197 3.48 8.39 -10.29
N SER A 198 4.34 7.43 -10.61
CA SER A 198 5.61 7.27 -9.91
C SER A 198 6.67 6.64 -10.82
N VAL A 199 7.92 7.02 -10.61
CA VAL A 199 9.08 6.29 -11.12
C VAL A 199 10.03 6.06 -9.95
N ALA A 200 10.14 4.80 -9.51
CA ALA A 200 10.87 4.46 -8.30
C ALA A 200 11.58 3.10 -8.38
N ALA A 201 12.58 2.95 -7.54
CA ALA A 201 13.25 1.70 -7.25
C ALA A 201 13.35 1.54 -5.73
N ASP A 202 13.09 0.33 -5.26
CA ASP A 202 12.96 0.02 -3.85
C ASP A 202 13.86 -1.16 -3.48
N ALA A 203 14.45 -1.12 -2.29
CA ALA A 203 15.18 -2.24 -1.71
C ALA A 203 14.91 -2.28 -0.21
N GLY A 204 14.69 -3.47 0.33
CA GLY A 204 14.33 -3.60 1.73
C GLY A 204 14.60 -4.98 2.31
N LEU A 205 14.47 -5.04 3.62
CA LEU A 205 14.64 -6.25 4.41
C LEU A 205 13.51 -6.32 5.42
N THR A 206 12.80 -7.45 5.44
CA THR A 206 11.85 -7.78 6.49
C THR A 206 12.36 -8.96 7.30
N VAL A 207 12.36 -8.82 8.62
CA VAL A 207 12.62 -9.91 9.57
C VAL A 207 11.30 -10.30 10.22
N ARG A 208 11.01 -11.60 10.28
CA ARG A 208 9.81 -12.14 10.95
C ARG A 208 10.19 -13.17 12.00
N PHE A 209 9.45 -13.21 13.10
CA PHE A 209 9.62 -14.19 14.15
C PHE A 209 8.28 -14.62 14.71
N GLY A 210 8.03 -15.93 14.74
CA GLY A 210 6.77 -16.50 15.21
C GLY A 210 6.50 -17.86 14.60
N ALA A 211 5.22 -18.22 14.48
CA ALA A 211 4.79 -19.51 13.97
C ALA A 211 3.95 -19.37 12.69
N GLY A 212 3.96 -20.40 11.86
CA GLY A 212 3.26 -20.40 10.56
C GLY A 212 3.85 -19.41 9.55
N LEU A 213 5.18 -19.22 9.54
CA LEU A 213 5.85 -18.28 8.63
C LEU A 213 5.85 -18.77 7.16
N GLU A 214 5.62 -20.06 6.96
CA GLU A 214 5.50 -20.74 5.67
C GLU A 214 4.20 -20.37 4.94
N GLU A 215 3.17 -19.94 5.67
CA GLU A 215 1.83 -19.64 5.15
C GLU A 215 1.81 -18.43 4.21
N ASP A 216 2.77 -17.51 4.32
CA ASP A 216 2.89 -16.35 3.43
C ASP A 216 4.33 -15.81 3.32
N PHE A 217 4.52 -14.84 2.40
CA PHE A 217 5.76 -14.07 2.24
C PHE A 217 5.74 -12.75 3.03
N GLY A 218 4.98 -12.69 4.13
CA GLY A 218 4.70 -11.48 4.89
C GLY A 218 3.33 -10.90 4.53
N ALA A 219 2.70 -10.20 5.47
CA ALA A 219 1.42 -9.53 5.23
C ALA A 219 1.56 -8.36 4.25
N PRO A 220 0.58 -8.14 3.36
CA PRO A 220 0.57 -7.02 2.41
C PRO A 220 0.54 -5.70 3.18
N ARG A 221 1.29 -4.72 2.70
CA ARG A 221 1.44 -3.41 3.33
C ARG A 221 1.46 -2.29 2.29
N VAL A 222 1.10 -1.11 2.73
CA VAL A 222 1.30 0.20 2.11
C VAL A 222 2.77 0.58 2.31
N GLY A 223 3.34 1.28 1.32
CA GLY A 223 4.74 1.71 1.31
C GLY A 223 5.52 1.16 0.13
N ALA A 224 6.84 1.31 0.19
CA ALA A 224 7.78 0.95 -0.87
C ALA A 224 7.74 -0.54 -1.27
N LEU A 225 7.60 -1.43 -0.29
CA LEU A 225 7.57 -2.88 -0.48
C LEU A 225 6.49 -3.51 0.42
N GLY A 226 5.48 -4.13 -0.22
CA GLY A 226 4.35 -4.75 0.44
C GLY A 226 4.54 -6.26 0.59
N GLY A 227 3.83 -6.95 1.48
CA GLY A 227 3.85 -8.42 1.55
C GLY A 227 3.02 -9.17 0.50
N SER A 228 2.78 -10.45 0.77
CA SER A 228 1.97 -11.36 -0.04
C SER A 228 0.48 -11.10 0.13
N MET A 229 -0.20 -10.83 -0.98
CA MET A 229 -1.66 -10.82 -1.04
C MET A 229 -2.26 -12.23 -0.97
N GLU A 230 -1.43 -13.27 -1.09
CA GLU A 230 -1.81 -14.68 -0.93
C GLU A 230 -1.38 -15.23 0.43
N ARG A 231 -2.13 -16.20 0.95
CA ARG A 231 -1.69 -17.04 2.08
C ARG A 231 -2.29 -18.44 2.00
N GLY A 232 -1.68 -19.41 2.69
CA GLY A 232 -2.36 -20.67 3.01
C GLY A 232 -3.45 -20.48 4.07
N ASP A 233 -4.27 -21.50 4.32
CA ASP A 233 -5.34 -21.49 5.33
C ASP A 233 -4.85 -21.91 6.74
N GLY A 234 -3.54 -22.10 6.90
CA GLY A 234 -2.95 -22.45 8.18
C GLY A 234 -3.01 -21.32 9.21
N TRP A 235 -2.79 -21.71 10.46
CA TRP A 235 -2.63 -20.77 11.57
C TRP A 235 -1.26 -20.11 11.52
N SER A 236 -1.21 -18.81 11.79
CA SER A 236 0.04 -18.08 11.95
C SER A 236 -0.07 -17.01 13.04
N LEU A 237 1.01 -16.81 13.77
CA LEU A 237 1.15 -15.71 14.72
C LEU A 237 2.61 -15.29 14.73
N TYR A 238 2.89 -14.10 14.21
CA TYR A 238 4.25 -13.59 14.16
C TYR A 238 4.32 -12.08 14.29
N ALA A 239 5.45 -11.61 14.78
CA ALA A 239 5.83 -10.21 14.71
C ALA A 239 6.82 -10.02 13.55
N PHE A 240 6.86 -8.81 13.00
CA PHE A 240 7.84 -8.44 12.00
C PHE A 240 8.42 -7.05 12.25
N ALA A 241 9.62 -6.85 11.72
CA ALA A 241 10.25 -5.55 11.55
C ALA A 241 10.77 -5.43 10.13
N SER A 242 10.63 -4.26 9.51
CA SER A 242 11.20 -4.00 8.18
C SER A 242 11.94 -2.68 8.11
N ALA A 243 12.94 -2.64 7.24
CA ALA A 243 13.64 -1.44 6.85
C ALA A 243 13.74 -1.40 5.32
N ASN A 244 13.18 -0.36 4.70
CA ASN A 244 13.17 -0.16 3.26
C ASN A 244 13.86 1.14 2.90
N ALA A 245 14.46 1.18 1.73
CA ALA A 245 14.94 2.37 1.07
C ALA A 245 14.30 2.48 -0.30
N ARG A 246 13.83 3.68 -0.65
CA ARG A 246 13.20 4.00 -1.91
C ARG A 246 13.97 5.13 -2.58
N TYR A 247 14.36 4.93 -3.83
CA TYR A 247 14.79 6.01 -4.71
C TYR A 247 13.63 6.33 -5.66
N GLN A 248 13.01 7.50 -5.49
CA GLN A 248 11.90 7.97 -6.29
C GLN A 248 12.34 9.13 -7.16
N ALA A 249 12.45 8.86 -8.46
CA ALA A 249 12.83 9.84 -9.46
C ALA A 249 11.68 10.77 -9.84
N TYR A 250 10.44 10.30 -9.68
CA TYR A 250 9.21 11.02 -9.96
C TYR A 250 8.10 10.58 -8.99
N ASP A 251 7.37 11.55 -8.44
CA ASP A 251 6.20 11.40 -7.58
C ASP A 251 5.17 12.44 -7.99
N LEU A 252 4.14 12.03 -8.73
CA LEU A 252 3.08 12.92 -9.24
C LEU A 252 2.46 13.80 -8.14
N PHE A 253 2.38 13.30 -6.90
CA PHE A 253 1.74 13.99 -5.78
C PHE A 253 2.64 15.02 -5.08
N LEU A 254 3.85 15.21 -5.60
CA LEU A 254 4.82 16.20 -5.14
C LEU A 254 5.39 17.00 -6.33
N ASP A 255 5.58 16.38 -7.49
CA ASP A 255 6.06 17.02 -8.71
C ASP A 255 5.00 17.92 -9.39
N GLU A 256 3.71 17.67 -9.16
CA GLU A 256 2.63 18.49 -9.71
C GLU A 256 2.11 19.51 -8.72
N ALA A 257 1.85 20.71 -9.23
CA ALA A 257 1.34 21.81 -8.43
C ALA A 257 -0.19 21.87 -8.44
N GLY A 258 -0.77 22.15 -7.27
CA GLY A 258 -2.19 22.44 -7.10
C GLY A 258 -2.55 23.89 -7.45
N GLY A 259 -3.83 24.17 -7.62
CA GLY A 259 -4.35 25.48 -8.05
C GLY A 259 -4.41 25.65 -9.57
N GLU A 260 -4.91 26.79 -10.01
CA GLU A 260 -5.17 27.11 -11.42
C GLU A 260 -3.92 27.63 -12.14
N ASP A 261 -3.88 27.45 -13.46
CA ASP A 261 -2.82 28.01 -14.29
C ASP A 261 -2.94 29.55 -14.32
N GLY A 262 -1.88 30.23 -13.86
CA GLY A 262 -1.84 31.69 -13.76
C GLY A 262 -1.96 32.22 -12.33
N ASP A 263 -2.23 31.34 -11.36
CA ASP A 263 -2.19 31.71 -9.94
C ASP A 263 -0.82 32.21 -9.53
N ALA A 264 -0.79 33.27 -8.70
CA ALA A 264 0.44 33.85 -8.18
C ALA A 264 1.21 32.87 -7.27
N VAL A 265 0.49 31.92 -6.65
CA VAL A 265 1.00 30.89 -5.75
C VAL A 265 0.30 29.59 -6.10
N ARG A 266 1.06 28.51 -6.26
CA ARG A 266 0.54 27.16 -6.51
C ARG A 266 0.98 26.21 -5.41
N GLY A 267 0.13 25.25 -5.05
CA GLY A 267 0.43 24.28 -3.99
C GLY A 267 1.59 23.41 -4.43
N GLY A 268 2.59 23.19 -3.57
CA GLY A 268 3.76 22.38 -3.91
C GLY A 268 4.80 23.07 -4.80
N SER A 269 4.59 24.31 -5.25
CA SER A 269 5.50 24.94 -6.23
C SER A 269 6.87 25.33 -5.68
N ALA A 270 7.05 25.34 -4.36
CA ALA A 270 8.29 25.70 -3.68
C ALA A 270 8.86 24.55 -2.82
N ILE A 271 8.45 23.30 -3.08
CA ILE A 271 9.02 22.15 -2.39
C ILE A 271 10.31 21.67 -3.07
N SER A 272 11.28 21.27 -2.26
CA SER A 272 12.53 20.69 -2.72
C SER A 272 12.54 19.19 -2.43
N LEU A 273 12.37 18.38 -3.48
CA LEU A 273 12.14 16.94 -3.34
C LEU A 273 13.37 16.17 -2.86
N SER A 274 13.17 15.33 -1.86
CA SER A 274 14.13 14.30 -1.47
C SER A 274 13.87 13.03 -2.29
N LYS A 275 14.77 12.72 -3.22
CA LYS A 275 14.64 11.54 -4.09
C LYS A 275 14.87 10.21 -3.37
N THR A 276 15.46 10.23 -2.19
CA THR A 276 15.70 9.02 -1.40
C THR A 276 14.89 9.07 -0.12
N ARG A 277 14.15 8.00 0.15
CA ARG A 277 13.35 7.84 1.35
C ARG A 277 13.73 6.55 2.06
N THR A 278 13.57 6.54 3.38
CA THR A 278 13.73 5.34 4.19
C THR A 278 12.47 5.11 5.00
N GLU A 279 12.01 3.87 5.04
CA GLU A 279 10.84 3.44 5.82
C GLU A 279 11.29 2.39 6.84
N ALA A 280 10.80 2.50 8.07
CA ALA A 280 10.93 1.48 9.09
C ALA A 280 9.53 1.10 9.60
N SER A 281 9.24 -0.20 9.65
CA SER A 281 7.93 -0.68 10.11
C SER A 281 8.05 -1.76 11.16
N LEU A 282 7.08 -1.81 12.06
CA LEU A 282 6.88 -2.85 13.06
C LEU A 282 5.43 -3.32 12.98
N GLY A 283 5.19 -4.63 13.10
CA GLY A 283 3.83 -5.13 13.07
C GLY A 283 3.66 -6.54 13.60
N VAL A 284 2.40 -6.92 13.75
CA VAL A 284 1.97 -8.24 14.20
C VAL A 284 0.92 -8.77 13.23
N VAL A 285 1.05 -10.07 12.93
CA VAL A 285 0.12 -10.82 12.10
C VAL A 285 -0.45 -11.96 12.92
N ALA A 286 -1.76 -12.09 12.89
CA ALA A 286 -2.48 -13.23 13.44
C ALA A 286 -3.44 -13.79 12.38
N ALA A 287 -3.32 -15.08 12.09
CA ALA A 287 -4.21 -15.76 11.17
C ALA A 287 -4.68 -17.10 11.76
N ASN A 288 -5.94 -17.45 11.50
CA ASN A 288 -6.54 -18.70 11.93
C ASN A 288 -7.58 -19.16 10.92
N GLY A 289 -7.32 -20.28 10.23
CA GLY A 289 -8.21 -20.78 9.19
C GLY A 289 -8.33 -19.80 8.02
N PRO A 290 -9.53 -19.37 7.62
CA PRO A 290 -9.66 -18.46 6.48
C PRO A 290 -9.23 -17.02 6.79
N ALA A 291 -9.20 -16.59 8.06
CA ALA A 291 -9.05 -15.18 8.40
C ALA A 291 -7.61 -14.80 8.80
N ARG A 292 -7.17 -13.60 8.40
CA ARG A 292 -5.92 -12.94 8.81
C ARG A 292 -6.20 -11.50 9.23
N LEU A 293 -5.58 -11.07 10.31
CA LEU A 293 -5.46 -9.68 10.74
C LEU A 293 -3.98 -9.31 10.78
N THR A 294 -3.64 -8.15 10.22
CA THR A 294 -2.34 -7.50 10.35
C THR A 294 -2.55 -6.12 10.93
N VAL A 295 -1.69 -5.76 11.88
CA VAL A 295 -1.57 -4.38 12.37
C VAL A 295 -0.11 -4.00 12.27
N ALA A 296 0.16 -2.85 11.65
CA ALA A 296 1.50 -2.33 11.49
C ALA A 296 1.57 -0.85 11.83
N TRP A 297 2.76 -0.40 12.19
CA TRP A 297 3.13 0.99 12.36
C TRP A 297 4.39 1.24 11.54
N THR A 298 4.39 2.34 10.78
CA THR A 298 5.50 2.71 9.90
C THR A 298 5.94 4.14 10.18
N GLU A 299 7.24 4.38 10.14
CA GLU A 299 7.86 5.70 10.09
C GLU A 299 8.67 5.85 8.80
N GLU A 300 8.44 6.95 8.09
CA GLU A 300 9.10 7.30 6.84
C GLU A 300 9.90 8.60 7.01
N SER A 301 11.09 8.67 6.39
CA SER A 301 11.84 9.92 6.29
C SER A 301 11.07 11.01 5.54
N THR A 302 11.52 12.25 5.63
CA THR A 302 10.92 13.35 4.88
C THR A 302 10.98 13.11 3.37
N ARG A 303 9.93 13.54 2.66
CA ARG A 303 9.75 13.47 1.21
C ARG A 303 10.27 14.71 0.48
N TYR A 304 10.30 15.85 1.18
CA TYR A 304 10.80 17.13 0.68
C TYR A 304 11.30 18.00 1.85
N ASP A 305 12.17 18.98 1.57
CA ASP A 305 12.93 19.72 2.59
C ASP A 305 12.05 20.58 3.52
N GLN A 306 10.93 21.08 3.02
CA GLN A 306 9.98 21.91 3.75
C GLN A 306 9.03 21.11 4.64
N GLN A 307 9.06 19.77 4.55
CA GLN A 307 8.27 18.91 5.42
C GLN A 307 8.81 19.00 6.84
N ALA A 308 7.95 19.31 7.81
CA ALA A 308 8.40 19.61 9.17
C ALA A 308 8.89 18.40 9.96
N GLY A 309 8.47 17.19 9.58
CA GLY A 309 8.88 15.97 10.27
C GLY A 309 8.78 14.72 9.42
N ARG A 310 9.22 13.62 10.02
CA ARG A 310 9.01 12.27 9.50
C ARG A 310 7.53 11.95 9.49
N HIS A 311 7.07 11.31 8.42
CA HIS A 311 5.70 10.85 8.31
C HIS A 311 5.54 9.52 9.05
N LYS A 312 4.45 9.34 9.79
CA LYS A 312 4.16 8.09 10.49
C LYS A 312 2.72 7.71 10.24
N TYR A 313 2.45 6.43 10.08
CA TYR A 313 1.09 5.94 9.88
C TYR A 313 0.91 4.56 10.47
N GLY A 314 -0.34 4.30 10.86
CA GLY A 314 -0.79 2.97 11.22
C GLY A 314 -1.43 2.29 10.02
N GLU A 315 -1.36 0.97 9.97
CA GLU A 315 -2.00 0.16 8.95
C GLU A 315 -2.76 -1.00 9.58
N VAL A 316 -3.93 -1.28 9.03
CA VAL A 316 -4.70 -2.48 9.30
C VAL A 316 -4.97 -3.22 8.00
N THR A 317 -4.65 -4.51 7.99
CA THR A 317 -4.97 -5.40 6.88
C THR A 317 -5.83 -6.55 7.35
N LEU A 318 -6.90 -6.84 6.61
CA LEU A 318 -7.74 -8.00 6.79
C LEU A 318 -7.66 -8.88 5.56
N GLY A 319 -7.49 -10.18 5.79
CA GLY A 319 -7.43 -11.19 4.74
C GLY A 319 -8.45 -12.30 4.99
N TRP A 320 -9.08 -12.77 3.93
CA TRP A 320 -9.93 -13.95 3.93
C TRP A 320 -9.54 -14.89 2.81
N VAL A 321 -9.53 -16.19 3.10
CA VAL A 321 -9.15 -17.23 2.15
C VAL A 321 -10.31 -18.20 1.96
N PHE A 322 -10.54 -18.57 0.70
CA PHE A 322 -11.63 -19.44 0.25
C PHE A 322 -11.11 -20.51 -0.69
#